data_AF-A0A368GAH8-F1
#
_entry.id   AF-A0A368GAH8-F1
#
_cell.length_a   1.000
_cell.length_b   1.000
_cell.length_c   1.000
_cell.angle_alpha   90.00
_cell.angle_beta   90.00
_cell.angle_gamma   90.00
#
_symmetry.space_group_name_H-M   'P 1'
#
loop_
_entity.id
_entity.type
_entity.pdbx_description
1 polymer ?
#
loop_
_entity_poly.entity_id
_entity_poly.type
_entity_poly.pdbx_seq_one_letter_code
_entity_poly.pdbx_strand_id
1 'polypeptide(L)'
;MENSTLDEFCIKNGVDIVTYPYYRAMQIIHIVLSIGSVVLILWVLKKYRKKLIFHYNIRILVTSLFFASLLHATLMTIFECYQLYLSFTYVKPCDVVLPRLFYIIVHMPFIFSVMWIEATQMVILIERAIAMLYVGEYESCTKKLGNSLLVLTLVTPLLECLWAYIGEPFLAPEINCLNTPLNRANKIKALFLFSLSFHLVAFAAMAIMFFIHKRKSRTARTLTSRFQFSENLMSSRLLITLSGIQLFIFFTYASSIIYLMMTFNPETSMPVYRSNILAAYVVPVYTFMLPLITTVFLWRMKHTRRSEIRSMIQVKASGAEGWANYSNQLQQQWNS
;
A
#
# COMPACT_ATOMS: atom_id res chain seq x y z
N MET A 1 -9.39 -41.36 -25.43
CA MET A 1 -8.39 -40.43 -26.03
C MET A 1 -8.49 -39.02 -25.44
N GLU A 2 -9.69 -38.51 -25.11
CA GLU A 2 -9.89 -37.14 -24.57
C GLU A 2 -9.28 -36.89 -23.16
N ASN A 3 -9.24 -37.90 -22.28
CA ASN A 3 -8.60 -37.77 -20.96
C ASN A 3 -7.07 -37.61 -21.04
N SER A 4 -6.41 -38.22 -22.03
CA SER A 4 -4.94 -38.19 -22.15
C SER A 4 -4.43 -36.77 -22.43
N THR A 5 -5.19 -35.99 -23.21
CA THR A 5 -4.84 -34.61 -23.57
C THR A 5 -5.10 -33.62 -22.43
N LEU A 6 -6.11 -33.89 -21.59
CA LEU A 6 -6.41 -33.05 -20.42
C LEU A 6 -5.40 -33.28 -19.29
N ASP A 7 -5.04 -34.53 -19.03
CA ASP A 7 -4.04 -34.87 -18.02
C ASP A 7 -2.68 -34.27 -18.38
N GLU A 8 -2.25 -34.36 -19.64
CA GLU A 8 -1.00 -33.76 -20.11
C GLU A 8 -0.99 -32.23 -19.93
N PHE A 9 -2.13 -31.57 -20.22
CA PHE A 9 -2.29 -30.14 -19.97
C PHE A 9 -2.14 -29.80 -18.47
N CYS A 10 -2.77 -30.56 -17.57
CA CYS A 10 -2.73 -30.34 -16.13
C CYS A 10 -1.35 -30.63 -15.53
N ILE A 11 -0.60 -31.59 -16.07
CA ILE A 11 0.79 -31.85 -15.67
C ILE A 11 1.65 -30.62 -16.00
N LYS A 12 1.67 -30.22 -17.28
CA LYS A 12 2.56 -29.15 -17.77
C LYS A 12 2.20 -27.76 -17.23
N ASN A 13 0.91 -27.46 -17.12
CA ASN A 13 0.41 -26.14 -16.68
C ASN A 13 -0.03 -26.10 -15.22
N GLY A 14 0.15 -27.20 -14.47
CA GLY A 14 -0.19 -27.31 -13.07
C GLY A 14 0.91 -28.00 -12.27
N VAL A 15 0.95 -29.33 -12.33
CA VAL A 15 1.81 -30.15 -11.46
C VAL A 15 3.28 -29.70 -11.50
N ASP A 16 3.82 -29.51 -12.70
CA ASP A 16 5.24 -29.13 -12.90
C ASP A 16 5.55 -27.75 -12.29
N ILE A 17 4.57 -26.85 -12.24
CA ILE A 17 4.72 -25.51 -11.65
C ILE A 17 4.62 -25.60 -10.12
N VAL A 18 3.55 -26.21 -9.61
CA VAL A 18 3.23 -26.19 -8.17
C VAL A 18 4.19 -27.05 -7.35
N THR A 19 4.83 -28.04 -7.97
CA THR A 19 5.84 -28.89 -7.32
C THR A 19 7.26 -28.33 -7.46
N TYR A 20 7.47 -27.31 -8.30
CA TYR A 20 8.78 -26.72 -8.52
C TYR A 20 9.29 -26.07 -7.21
N PRO A 21 10.50 -26.42 -6.72
CA PRO A 21 10.98 -25.96 -5.42
C PRO A 21 11.02 -24.44 -5.27
N TYR A 22 11.41 -23.73 -6.34
CA TYR A 22 11.47 -22.27 -6.34
C TYR A 22 10.06 -21.64 -6.24
N TYR A 23 9.06 -22.23 -6.90
CA TYR A 23 7.67 -21.79 -6.78
C TYR A 23 7.19 -21.88 -5.34
N ARG A 24 7.34 -23.05 -4.72
CA ARG A 24 6.96 -23.29 -3.31
C ARG A 24 7.69 -22.37 -2.33
N ALA A 25 8.99 -22.14 -2.55
CA ALA A 25 9.76 -21.22 -1.72
C ALA A 25 9.17 -19.81 -1.74
N MET A 26 8.82 -19.29 -2.93
CA MET A 26 8.19 -17.98 -3.06
C MET A 26 6.81 -17.92 -2.41
N GLN A 27 6.01 -18.99 -2.52
CA GLN A 27 4.72 -19.08 -1.82
C GLN A 27 4.88 -19.02 -0.30
N ILE A 28 5.83 -19.78 0.26
CA ILE A 28 6.11 -19.77 1.70
C ILE A 28 6.51 -18.36 2.15
N ILE A 29 7.36 -17.66 1.37
CA ILE A 29 7.72 -16.27 1.66
C ILE A 29 6.47 -15.37 1.68
N HIS A 30 5.60 -15.49 0.68
CA HIS A 30 4.35 -14.72 0.62
C HIS A 30 3.42 -15.02 1.79
N ILE A 31 3.29 -16.28 2.19
CA ILE A 31 2.48 -16.70 3.34
C ILE A 31 3.04 -16.07 4.62
N VAL A 32 4.34 -16.18 4.87
CA VAL A 32 5.00 -15.62 6.07
C VAL A 32 4.83 -14.11 6.13
N LEU A 33 5.10 -13.39 5.03
CA LEU A 33 4.92 -11.94 4.95
C LEU A 33 3.46 -11.52 5.17
N SER A 34 2.52 -12.26 4.59
CA SER A 34 1.08 -11.94 4.69
C SER A 34 0.53 -12.21 6.08
N ILE A 35 0.89 -13.33 6.71
CA ILE A 35 0.53 -13.61 8.12
C ILE A 35 1.13 -12.54 9.05
N GLY A 36 2.40 -12.21 8.85
CA GLY A 36 3.06 -11.12 9.57
C GLY A 36 2.35 -9.78 9.39
N SER A 37 1.92 -9.47 8.16
CA SER A 37 1.15 -8.26 7.83
C SER A 37 -0.17 -8.23 8.57
N VAL A 38 -0.95 -9.31 8.56
CA VAL A 38 -2.25 -9.41 9.27
C VAL A 38 -2.06 -9.12 10.76
N VAL A 39 -1.10 -9.79 11.41
CA VAL A 39 -0.83 -9.60 12.84
C VAL A 39 -0.42 -8.17 13.16
N LEU A 40 0.52 -7.60 12.39
CA LEU A 40 1.02 -6.25 12.60
C LEU A 40 -0.05 -5.19 12.33
N ILE A 41 -0.83 -5.32 11.27
CA ILE A 41 -1.90 -4.38 10.93
C ILE A 41 -2.97 -4.37 12.02
N LEU A 42 -3.44 -5.54 12.46
CA LEU A 42 -4.43 -5.63 13.55
C LEU A 42 -3.90 -5.02 14.85
N TRP A 43 -2.63 -5.27 15.17
CA TRP A 43 -1.97 -4.68 16.33
C TRP A 43 -1.89 -3.14 16.23
N VAL A 44 -1.48 -2.59 15.08
CA VAL A 44 -1.41 -1.14 14.85
C VAL A 44 -2.79 -0.51 14.94
N LEU A 45 -3.80 -1.10 14.29
CA LEU A 45 -5.18 -0.62 14.31
C LEU A 45 -5.74 -0.61 15.74
N LYS A 46 -5.48 -1.65 16.54
CA LYS A 46 -5.92 -1.69 17.95
C LYS A 46 -5.20 -0.65 18.81
N LYS A 47 -3.88 -0.52 18.65
CA LYS A 47 -3.03 0.29 19.54
C LYS A 47 -3.03 1.79 19.22
N TYR A 48 -3.08 2.16 17.93
CA TYR A 48 -2.80 3.51 17.47
C TYR A 48 -3.97 4.22 16.78
N ARG A 49 -5.08 3.55 16.40
CA ARG A 49 -6.21 4.18 15.68
C ARG A 49 -6.72 5.47 16.33
N LYS A 50 -6.89 5.49 17.66
CA LYS A 50 -7.36 6.69 18.41
C LYS A 50 -6.23 7.66 18.79
N LYS A 51 -4.97 7.27 18.60
CA LYS A 51 -3.77 8.03 19.00
C LYS A 51 -3.07 8.71 17.82
N LEU A 52 -3.54 8.49 16.60
CA LEU A 52 -3.08 9.24 15.43
C LEU A 52 -3.47 10.70 15.61
N ILE A 53 -2.47 11.58 15.76
CA ILE A 53 -2.65 13.03 15.96
C ILE A 53 -3.07 13.72 14.65
N PHE A 54 -3.15 12.98 13.53
CA PHE A 54 -3.52 13.53 12.23
C PHE A 54 -4.94 14.07 12.19
N HIS A 55 -5.11 15.11 11.37
CA HIS A 55 -6.39 15.61 10.88
C HIS A 55 -7.33 14.46 10.45
N TYR A 56 -8.63 14.67 10.64
CA TYR A 56 -9.66 13.64 10.45
C TYR A 56 -9.61 13.00 9.05
N ASN A 57 -9.43 13.82 8.01
CA ASN A 57 -9.39 13.36 6.61
C ASN A 57 -8.24 12.37 6.37
N ILE A 58 -7.03 12.66 6.83
CA ILE A 58 -5.91 11.71 6.72
C ILE A 58 -6.12 10.48 7.59
N ARG A 59 -6.70 10.65 8.78
CA ARG A 59 -6.96 9.52 9.68
C ARG A 59 -7.88 8.49 9.02
N ILE A 60 -8.97 8.94 8.38
CA ILE A 60 -9.93 8.04 7.73
C ILE A 60 -9.31 7.38 6.48
N LEU A 61 -8.54 8.12 5.68
CA LEU A 61 -7.87 7.58 4.50
C LEU A 61 -6.75 6.58 4.83
N VAL A 62 -5.90 6.89 5.82
CA VAL A 62 -4.88 5.95 6.30
C VAL A 62 -5.53 4.71 6.91
N THR A 63 -6.66 4.86 7.60
CA THR A 63 -7.43 3.71 8.11
C THR A 63 -7.99 2.86 6.96
N SER A 64 -8.49 3.49 5.89
CA SER A 64 -8.90 2.81 4.66
C SER A 64 -7.75 2.02 4.05
N LEU A 65 -6.55 2.60 3.96
CA LEU A 65 -5.35 1.93 3.45
C LEU A 65 -5.01 0.68 4.28
N PHE A 66 -5.06 0.78 5.62
CA PHE A 66 -4.86 -0.38 6.49
C PHE A 66 -5.91 -1.48 6.28
N PHE A 67 -7.18 -1.13 6.03
CA PHE A 67 -8.21 -2.12 5.74
C PHE A 67 -8.01 -2.78 4.36
N ALA A 68 -7.64 -2.00 3.34
CA ALA A 68 -7.31 -2.52 2.01
C ALA A 68 -6.11 -3.50 2.09
N SER A 69 -5.04 -3.13 2.80
CA SER A 69 -3.89 -4.00 3.03
C SER A 69 -4.20 -5.22 3.90
N LEU A 70 -5.12 -5.11 4.86
CA LEU A 70 -5.58 -6.25 5.66
C LEU A 70 -6.35 -7.26 4.79
N LEU A 71 -7.26 -6.77 3.94
CA LEU A 71 -8.01 -7.60 3.00
C LEU A 71 -7.05 -8.32 2.05
N HIS A 72 -6.11 -7.58 1.45
CA HIS A 72 -5.07 -8.13 0.58
C HIS A 72 -4.28 -9.25 1.27
N ALA A 73 -3.68 -8.97 2.43
CA ALA A 73 -2.85 -9.94 3.13
C ALA A 73 -3.65 -11.18 3.57
N THR A 74 -4.91 -11.00 3.99
CA THR A 74 -5.78 -12.12 4.38
C THR A 74 -6.07 -13.04 3.19
N LEU A 75 -6.46 -12.45 2.04
CA LEU A 75 -6.75 -13.23 0.83
C LEU A 75 -5.50 -13.91 0.29
N MET A 76 -4.36 -13.22 0.29
CA MET A 76 -3.05 -13.77 -0.09
C MET A 76 -2.72 -15.00 0.75
N THR A 77 -2.86 -14.92 2.09
CA THR A 77 -2.66 -16.07 2.97
C THR A 77 -3.62 -17.20 2.63
N ILE A 78 -4.91 -16.92 2.38
CA ILE A 78 -5.90 -17.96 2.08
C ILE A 78 -5.54 -18.74 0.82
N PHE A 79 -5.34 -18.06 -0.32
CA PHE A 79 -5.12 -18.79 -1.57
C PHE A 79 -3.72 -19.39 -1.68
N GLU A 80 -2.68 -18.76 -1.13
CA GLU A 80 -1.33 -19.35 -1.15
C GLU A 80 -1.24 -20.57 -0.23
N CYS A 81 -1.87 -20.54 0.96
CA CYS A 81 -1.94 -21.73 1.81
C CYS A 81 -2.74 -22.84 1.15
N TYR A 82 -3.87 -22.51 0.51
CA TYR A 82 -4.69 -23.50 -0.18
C TYR A 82 -3.95 -24.14 -1.37
N GLN A 83 -3.28 -23.33 -2.18
CA GLN A 83 -2.49 -23.81 -3.31
C GLN A 83 -1.31 -24.66 -2.81
N LEU A 84 -0.57 -24.20 -1.80
CA LEU A 84 0.54 -24.94 -1.23
C LEU A 84 0.08 -26.29 -0.69
N TYR A 85 -1.08 -26.35 -0.03
CA TYR A 85 -1.71 -27.59 0.41
C TYR A 85 -2.01 -28.53 -0.78
N LEU A 86 -2.63 -28.03 -1.85
CA LEU A 86 -2.88 -28.82 -3.06
C LEU A 86 -1.57 -29.33 -3.67
N SER A 87 -0.50 -28.54 -3.63
CA SER A 87 0.81 -28.93 -4.15
C SER A 87 1.40 -30.19 -3.48
N PHE A 88 0.97 -30.51 -2.25
CA PHE A 88 1.42 -31.69 -1.51
C PHE A 88 0.40 -32.84 -1.47
N THR A 89 -0.87 -32.57 -1.75
CA THR A 89 -1.98 -33.52 -1.52
C THR A 89 -2.73 -33.96 -2.77
N TYR A 90 -2.37 -33.43 -3.95
CA TYR A 90 -2.98 -33.84 -5.22
C TYR A 90 -2.81 -35.34 -5.49
N VAL A 91 -3.86 -35.97 -6.00
CA VAL A 91 -3.85 -37.40 -6.39
C VAL A 91 -3.89 -37.54 -7.91
N LYS A 92 -4.74 -36.75 -8.57
CA LYS A 92 -4.80 -36.63 -10.02
C LYS A 92 -4.13 -35.34 -10.49
N PRO A 93 -3.60 -35.30 -11.74
CA PRO A 93 -2.91 -34.12 -12.23
C PRO A 93 -3.72 -32.83 -12.18
N CYS A 94 -5.04 -32.89 -12.43
CA CYS A 94 -5.89 -31.70 -12.44
C CYS A 94 -6.36 -31.26 -11.04
N ASP A 95 -6.07 -32.00 -9.97
CA ASP A 95 -6.49 -31.63 -8.60
C ASP A 95 -5.73 -30.38 -8.09
N VAL A 96 -4.61 -30.02 -8.72
CA VAL A 96 -3.84 -28.80 -8.42
C VAL A 96 -4.48 -27.52 -8.97
N VAL A 97 -5.46 -27.65 -9.87
CA VAL A 97 -6.20 -26.52 -10.45
C VAL A 97 -7.24 -26.03 -9.45
N LEU A 98 -7.34 -24.71 -9.29
CA LEU A 98 -8.29 -24.14 -8.35
C LEU A 98 -9.74 -24.38 -8.82
N PRO A 99 -10.65 -24.77 -7.92
CA PRO A 99 -12.08 -24.80 -8.23
C PRO A 99 -12.56 -23.42 -8.69
N ARG A 100 -13.35 -23.36 -9.77
CA ARG A 100 -13.83 -22.11 -10.37
C ARG A 100 -14.47 -21.16 -9.36
N LEU A 101 -15.34 -21.67 -8.49
CA LEU A 101 -16.02 -20.86 -7.48
C LEU A 101 -15.04 -20.29 -6.44
N PHE A 102 -14.06 -21.09 -6.01
CA PHE A 102 -13.01 -20.63 -5.11
C PHE A 102 -12.18 -19.52 -5.75
N TYR A 103 -11.76 -19.71 -7.00
CA TYR A 103 -11.03 -18.69 -7.76
C TYR A 103 -11.84 -17.40 -7.83
N ILE A 104 -13.11 -17.41 -8.25
CA ILE A 104 -13.92 -16.19 -8.36
C ILE A 104 -14.07 -15.47 -7.00
N ILE A 105 -14.42 -16.22 -5.94
CA ILE A 105 -14.68 -15.65 -4.60
C ILE A 105 -13.42 -15.05 -3.99
N VAL A 106 -12.22 -15.57 -4.30
CA VAL A 106 -10.97 -15.08 -3.72
C VAL A 106 -10.26 -14.08 -4.63
N HIS A 107 -10.20 -14.35 -5.93
CA HIS A 107 -9.56 -13.50 -6.94
C HIS A 107 -10.23 -12.13 -7.03
N MET A 108 -11.57 -12.05 -7.05
CA MET A 108 -12.26 -10.77 -7.20
C MET A 108 -11.99 -9.81 -6.04
N PRO A 109 -12.17 -10.21 -4.77
CA PRO A 109 -11.80 -9.36 -3.64
C PRO A 109 -10.29 -9.09 -3.58
N PHE A 110 -9.46 -10.00 -4.06
CA PHE A 110 -8.01 -9.82 -4.07
C PHE A 110 -7.61 -8.70 -5.03
N ILE A 111 -8.09 -8.75 -6.28
CA ILE A 111 -7.82 -7.68 -7.26
C ILE A 111 -8.41 -6.35 -6.78
N PHE A 112 -9.63 -6.36 -6.23
CA PHE A 112 -10.23 -5.19 -5.61
C PHE A 112 -9.33 -4.61 -4.49
N SER A 113 -8.75 -5.45 -3.63
CA SER A 113 -7.88 -4.99 -2.55
C SER A 113 -6.60 -4.31 -3.07
N VAL A 114 -6.00 -4.82 -4.15
CA VAL A 114 -4.83 -4.21 -4.80
C VAL A 114 -5.18 -2.84 -5.39
N MET A 115 -6.29 -2.77 -6.15
CA MET A 115 -6.77 -1.51 -6.72
C MET A 115 -7.17 -0.51 -5.63
N TRP A 116 -7.73 -0.99 -4.51
CA TRP A 116 -8.11 -0.15 -3.38
C TRP A 116 -6.90 0.45 -2.64
N ILE A 117 -5.80 -0.31 -2.51
CA ILE A 117 -4.52 0.21 -1.99
C ILE A 117 -4.01 1.35 -2.90
N GLU A 118 -3.99 1.15 -4.21
CA GLU A 118 -3.59 2.15 -5.21
C GLU A 118 -4.47 3.40 -5.16
N ALA A 119 -5.79 3.23 -5.27
CA ALA A 119 -6.75 4.33 -5.26
C ALA A 119 -6.69 5.13 -3.95
N THR A 120 -6.54 4.45 -2.80
CA THR A 120 -6.40 5.13 -1.51
C THR A 120 -5.14 5.99 -1.47
N GLN A 121 -4.03 5.50 -2.02
CA GLN A 121 -2.79 6.24 -2.08
C GLN A 121 -2.91 7.50 -2.95
N MET A 122 -3.56 7.42 -4.12
CA MET A 122 -3.80 8.61 -4.96
C MET A 122 -4.64 9.65 -4.25
N VAL A 123 -5.71 9.22 -3.60
CA VAL A 123 -6.61 10.12 -2.89
C VAL A 123 -5.90 10.78 -1.71
N ILE A 124 -5.02 10.06 -1.00
CA ILE A 124 -4.16 10.66 0.03
C ILE A 124 -3.27 11.76 -0.56
N LEU A 125 -2.65 11.53 -1.72
CA LEU A 125 -1.80 12.54 -2.38
C LEU A 125 -2.61 13.78 -2.77
N ILE A 126 -3.80 13.60 -3.35
CA ILE A 126 -4.71 14.71 -3.70
C ILE A 126 -5.11 15.49 -2.44
N GLU A 127 -5.49 14.78 -1.38
CA GLU A 127 -5.90 15.37 -0.11
C GLU A 127 -4.77 16.20 0.51
N ARG A 128 -3.53 15.70 0.45
CA ARG A 128 -2.35 16.44 0.91
C ARG A 128 -2.04 17.65 0.03
N ALA A 129 -2.23 17.57 -1.28
CA ALA A 129 -2.08 18.72 -2.17
C ALA A 129 -3.08 19.82 -1.80
N ILE A 130 -4.35 19.48 -1.57
CA ILE A 130 -5.39 20.41 -1.12
C ILE A 130 -5.00 21.04 0.23
N ALA A 131 -4.58 20.23 1.21
CA ALA A 131 -4.18 20.73 2.53
C ALA A 131 -2.97 21.68 2.49
N MET A 132 -2.03 21.45 1.56
CA MET A 132 -0.86 22.31 1.39
C MET A 132 -1.14 23.60 0.61
N LEU A 133 -2.12 23.60 -0.29
CA LEU A 133 -2.53 24.78 -1.07
C LEU A 133 -3.41 25.72 -0.25
N TYR A 134 -4.36 25.18 0.51
CA TYR A 134 -5.38 25.94 1.24
C TYR A 134 -5.09 26.06 2.75
N VAL A 135 -3.84 26.37 3.11
CA VAL A 135 -3.45 26.57 4.52
C VAL A 135 -4.22 27.73 5.14
N GLY A 136 -4.78 27.54 6.33
CA GLY A 136 -5.63 28.52 7.02
C GLY A 136 -7.12 28.30 6.78
N GLU A 137 -7.51 27.92 5.56
CA GLU A 137 -8.92 27.65 5.21
C GLU A 137 -9.27 26.17 5.28
N TYR A 138 -8.27 25.28 5.17
CA TYR A 138 -8.46 23.84 5.17
C TYR A 138 -9.16 23.31 6.44
N GLU A 139 -8.95 23.92 7.61
CA GLU A 139 -9.67 23.56 8.84
C GLU A 139 -11.17 23.86 8.77
N SER A 140 -11.57 24.89 8.03
CA SER A 140 -12.98 25.21 7.79
C SER A 140 -13.61 24.23 6.77
N CYS A 141 -12.78 23.60 5.94
CA CYS A 141 -13.21 22.58 4.98
C CYS A 141 -13.41 21.24 5.70
N THR A 142 -14.63 21.10 6.23
CA THR A 142 -15.12 20.07 7.16
C THR A 142 -14.87 18.60 6.77
N LYS A 143 -15.08 17.71 7.76
CA LYS A 143 -15.16 16.24 7.69
C LYS A 143 -15.89 15.68 6.44
N LYS A 144 -16.75 16.47 5.80
CA LYS A 144 -17.41 16.12 4.53
C LYS A 144 -16.39 15.80 3.44
N LEU A 145 -15.32 16.59 3.28
CA LEU A 145 -14.27 16.31 2.29
C LEU A 145 -13.64 14.93 2.53
N GLY A 146 -13.23 14.63 3.76
CA GLY A 146 -12.65 13.32 4.10
C GLY A 146 -13.60 12.15 3.84
N ASN A 147 -14.90 12.30 4.14
CA ASN A 147 -15.88 11.26 3.86
C ASN A 147 -16.12 11.09 2.35
N SER A 148 -16.20 12.17 1.58
CA SER A 148 -16.32 12.09 0.11
C SER A 148 -15.10 11.44 -0.53
N LEU A 149 -13.90 11.78 -0.05
CA LEU A 149 -12.66 11.16 -0.49
C LEU A 149 -12.61 9.67 -0.14
N LEU A 150 -13.09 9.26 1.04
CA LEU A 150 -13.23 7.83 1.38
C LEU A 150 -14.19 7.10 0.43
N VAL A 151 -15.32 7.71 0.08
CA VAL A 151 -16.25 7.10 -0.89
C VAL A 151 -15.55 6.93 -2.25
N LEU A 152 -14.77 7.93 -2.68
CA LEU A 152 -13.99 7.85 -3.91
C LEU A 152 -12.97 6.70 -3.87
N THR A 153 -12.28 6.46 -2.75
CA THR A 153 -11.33 5.34 -2.64
C THR A 153 -11.98 3.96 -2.74
N LEU A 154 -13.27 3.84 -2.44
CA LEU A 154 -14.02 2.58 -2.51
C LEU A 154 -14.70 2.38 -3.88
N VAL A 155 -15.31 3.43 -4.41
CA VAL A 155 -16.09 3.37 -5.65
C VAL A 155 -15.17 3.22 -6.87
N THR A 156 -14.06 3.97 -6.93
CA THR A 156 -13.12 3.90 -8.06
C THR A 156 -12.60 2.47 -8.31
N PRO A 157 -11.98 1.76 -7.34
CA PRO A 157 -11.49 0.41 -7.57
C PRO A 157 -12.61 -0.60 -7.84
N LEU A 158 -13.82 -0.38 -7.29
CA LEU A 158 -14.97 -1.21 -7.59
C LEU A 158 -15.38 -1.10 -9.07
N LEU A 159 -15.48 0.13 -9.58
CA LEU A 159 -15.80 0.38 -10.99
C LEU A 159 -14.71 -0.14 -11.93
N GLU A 160 -13.44 0.02 -11.56
CA GLU A 160 -12.30 -0.53 -12.30
C GLU A 160 -12.36 -2.06 -12.37
N CYS A 161 -12.63 -2.74 -11.24
CA CYS A 161 -12.83 -4.19 -11.20
C CYS A 161 -13.99 -4.64 -12.09
N LEU A 162 -15.15 -3.98 -11.97
CA LEU A 162 -16.32 -4.30 -12.79
C LEU A 162 -16.02 -4.13 -14.28
N TRP A 163 -15.37 -3.04 -14.66
CA TRP A 163 -14.98 -2.79 -16.06
C TRP A 163 -13.94 -3.78 -16.58
N ALA A 164 -12.96 -4.14 -15.75
CA ALA A 164 -11.89 -5.07 -16.11
C ALA A 164 -12.43 -6.47 -16.43
N TYR A 165 -13.44 -6.93 -15.68
CA TYR A 165 -13.95 -8.30 -15.74
C TYR A 165 -15.35 -8.45 -16.33
N ILE A 166 -15.97 -7.37 -16.83
CA ILE A 166 -17.32 -7.45 -17.41
C ILE A 166 -17.40 -8.50 -18.53
N GLY A 167 -18.31 -9.46 -18.36
CA GLY A 167 -18.53 -10.57 -19.30
C GLY A 167 -17.47 -11.68 -19.26
N GLU A 168 -16.62 -11.75 -18.23
CA GLU A 168 -15.66 -12.85 -18.06
C GLU A 168 -16.36 -14.08 -17.47
N PRO A 169 -16.36 -15.24 -18.15
CA PRO A 169 -17.02 -16.42 -17.63
C PRO A 169 -16.16 -17.19 -16.62
N PHE A 170 -14.85 -16.92 -16.49
CA PHE A 170 -13.95 -17.64 -15.56
C PHE A 170 -13.94 -19.16 -15.79
N LEU A 171 -13.94 -19.59 -17.04
CA LEU A 171 -13.91 -21.01 -17.41
C LEU A 171 -12.49 -21.55 -17.56
N ALA A 172 -11.49 -20.68 -17.72
CA ALA A 172 -10.11 -21.10 -17.85
C ALA A 172 -9.61 -21.70 -16.52
N PRO A 173 -8.91 -22.85 -16.57
CA PRO A 173 -8.30 -23.46 -15.39
C PRO A 173 -7.13 -22.60 -14.89
N GLU A 174 -7.18 -22.20 -13.63
CA GLU A 174 -6.15 -21.37 -12.99
C GLU A 174 -5.57 -22.07 -11.77
N ILE A 175 -4.25 -22.05 -11.64
CA ILE A 175 -3.53 -22.70 -10.53
C ILE A 175 -3.29 -21.77 -9.35
N ASN A 176 -3.45 -20.46 -9.55
CA ASN A 176 -3.22 -19.45 -8.52
C ASN A 176 -4.16 -18.25 -8.76
N CYS A 177 -4.67 -17.65 -7.67
CA CYS A 177 -5.50 -16.45 -7.72
C CYS A 177 -4.74 -15.18 -8.15
N LEU A 178 -3.42 -15.22 -8.27
CA LEU A 178 -2.61 -14.16 -8.87
C LEU A 178 -2.80 -14.10 -10.40
N ASN A 179 -3.12 -15.23 -11.04
CA ASN A 179 -3.27 -15.27 -12.49
C ASN A 179 -4.50 -14.49 -12.93
N THR A 180 -4.33 -13.71 -13.99
CA THR A 180 -5.41 -13.01 -14.68
C THR A 180 -5.87 -13.84 -15.88
N PRO A 181 -7.19 -13.96 -16.13
CA PRO A 181 -7.70 -14.61 -17.33
C PRO A 181 -7.13 -13.96 -18.59
N LEU A 182 -6.65 -14.77 -19.53
CA LEU A 182 -5.95 -14.29 -20.74
C LEU A 182 -6.75 -13.26 -21.54
N ASN A 183 -8.07 -13.47 -21.66
CA ASN A 183 -8.99 -12.56 -22.36
C ASN A 183 -9.05 -11.15 -21.74
N ARG A 184 -8.65 -11.01 -20.47
CA ARG A 184 -8.67 -9.76 -19.70
C ARG A 184 -7.29 -9.14 -19.52
N ALA A 185 -6.23 -9.86 -19.87
CA ALA A 185 -4.85 -9.42 -19.67
C ALA A 185 -4.58 -8.01 -20.26
N ASN A 186 -5.06 -7.71 -21.47
CA ASN A 186 -4.86 -6.40 -22.09
C ASN A 186 -5.57 -5.26 -21.36
N LYS A 187 -6.79 -5.48 -20.87
CA LYS A 187 -7.53 -4.49 -20.08
C LYS A 187 -6.84 -4.22 -18.75
N ILE A 188 -6.43 -5.27 -18.04
CA ILE A 188 -5.74 -5.15 -16.76
C ILE A 188 -4.38 -4.48 -16.94
N LYS A 189 -3.64 -4.84 -17.99
CA LYS A 189 -2.36 -4.18 -18.33
C LYS A 189 -2.54 -2.68 -18.58
N ALA A 190 -3.60 -2.28 -19.29
CA ALA A 190 -3.90 -0.88 -19.54
C ALA A 190 -4.22 -0.11 -18.25
N LEU A 191 -5.07 -0.67 -17.38
CA LEU A 191 -5.38 -0.08 -16.06
C LEU A 191 -4.13 0.07 -15.20
N PHE A 192 -3.31 -0.96 -15.15
CA PHE A 192 -2.09 -0.98 -14.36
C PHE A 192 -1.09 0.10 -14.82
N LEU A 193 -0.86 0.22 -16.13
CA LEU A 193 0.02 1.24 -16.70
C LEU A 193 -0.50 2.66 -16.47
N PHE A 194 -1.82 2.85 -16.60
CA PHE A 194 -2.48 4.12 -16.31
C PHE A 194 -2.31 4.52 -14.83
N SER A 195 -2.62 3.61 -13.89
CA SER A 195 -2.46 3.84 -12.45
C SER A 195 -1.02 4.20 -12.10
N LEU A 196 -0.04 3.44 -12.62
CA LEU A 196 1.37 3.67 -12.34
C LEU A 196 1.85 5.04 -12.83
N SER A 197 1.42 5.43 -14.04
CA SER A 197 1.77 6.72 -14.64
C SER A 197 1.15 7.88 -13.85
N PHE A 198 -0.11 7.72 -13.45
CA PHE A 198 -0.80 8.70 -12.60
C PHE A 198 -0.15 8.82 -11.21
N HIS A 199 0.25 7.69 -10.60
CA HIS A 199 0.96 7.67 -9.32
C HIS A 199 2.27 8.44 -9.38
N LEU A 200 3.06 8.20 -10.43
CA LEU A 200 4.35 8.84 -10.63
C LEU A 200 4.22 10.36 -10.72
N VAL A 201 3.26 10.84 -11.52
CA VAL A 201 2.98 12.28 -11.67
C VAL A 201 2.48 12.88 -10.36
N ALA A 202 1.53 12.22 -9.69
CA ALA A 202 0.99 12.68 -8.42
C ALA A 202 2.07 12.75 -7.33
N PHE A 203 2.95 11.74 -7.27
CA PHE A 203 4.05 11.69 -6.32
C PHE A 203 5.08 12.80 -6.58
N ALA A 204 5.47 13.02 -7.83
CA ALA A 204 6.38 14.10 -8.20
C ALA A 204 5.82 15.49 -7.84
N ALA A 205 4.55 15.74 -8.19
CA ALA A 205 3.86 16.98 -7.82
C ALA A 205 3.84 17.17 -6.30
N MET A 206 3.53 16.11 -5.55
CA MET A 206 3.50 16.13 -4.10
C MET A 206 4.87 16.40 -3.45
N ALA A 207 5.94 15.82 -3.99
CA ALA A 207 7.30 16.06 -3.51
C ALA A 207 7.69 17.54 -3.71
N ILE A 208 7.41 18.10 -4.90
CA ILE A 208 7.65 19.52 -5.20
C ILE A 208 6.87 20.42 -4.23
N MET A 209 5.58 20.15 -4.07
CA MET A 209 4.71 20.89 -3.15
C MET A 209 5.21 20.83 -1.71
N PHE A 210 5.70 19.67 -1.26
CA PHE A 210 6.27 19.53 0.07
C PHE A 210 7.49 20.45 0.30
N PHE A 211 8.39 20.56 -0.67
CA PHE A 211 9.55 21.46 -0.54
C PHE A 211 9.15 22.94 -0.53
N ILE A 212 8.22 23.34 -1.40
CA ILE A 212 7.67 24.70 -1.43
C ILE A 212 7.00 25.03 -0.09
N HIS A 213 6.15 24.13 0.38
CA HIS A 213 5.41 24.30 1.62
C HIS A 213 6.34 24.35 2.84
N LYS A 214 7.39 23.52 2.87
CA LYS A 214 8.44 23.57 3.90
C LYS A 214 9.14 24.93 3.93
N ARG A 215 9.45 25.51 2.76
CA ARG A 215 10.05 26.85 2.69
C ARG A 215 9.10 27.92 3.22
N LYS A 216 7.81 27.88 2.83
CA LYS A 216 6.78 28.83 3.27
C LYS A 216 6.47 28.73 4.78
N SER A 217 6.61 27.55 5.39
CA SER A 217 6.40 27.37 6.82
C SER A 217 7.30 28.26 7.70
N ARG A 218 8.50 28.61 7.22
CA ARG A 218 9.46 29.45 7.94
C ARG A 218 9.00 30.90 8.09
N THR A 219 8.12 31.36 7.21
CA THR A 219 7.61 32.74 7.21
C THR A 219 6.21 32.86 7.82
N ALA A 220 5.67 31.77 8.39
CA ALA A 220 4.36 31.77 9.02
C ALA A 220 4.34 32.71 10.25
N ARG A 221 3.39 33.64 10.27
CA ARG A 221 3.29 34.71 11.28
C ARG A 221 2.37 34.36 12.46
N THR A 222 1.28 33.63 12.21
CA THR A 222 0.30 33.29 13.25
C THR A 222 0.58 31.92 13.87
N LEU A 223 0.23 31.75 15.15
CA LEU A 223 0.40 30.49 15.87
C LEU A 223 -0.40 29.35 15.22
N THR A 224 -1.65 29.61 14.82
CA THR A 224 -2.52 28.66 14.12
C THR A 224 -1.90 28.20 12.80
N SER A 225 -1.40 29.14 12.00
CA SER A 225 -0.74 28.80 10.73
C SER A 225 0.52 27.95 10.97
N ARG A 226 1.37 28.31 11.95
CA ARG A 226 2.55 27.51 12.31
C ARG A 226 2.20 26.10 12.75
N PHE A 227 1.14 25.95 13.54
CA PHE A 227 0.65 24.63 13.97
C PHE A 227 0.21 23.78 12.77
N GLN A 228 -0.62 24.34 11.89
CA GLN A 228 -1.09 23.66 10.67
C GLN A 228 0.06 23.28 9.75
N PHE A 229 1.04 24.17 9.55
CA PHE A 229 2.25 23.87 8.77
C PHE A 229 3.03 22.70 9.37
N SER A 230 3.23 22.68 10.68
CA SER A 230 3.94 21.60 11.37
C SER A 230 3.20 20.26 11.24
N GLU A 231 1.89 20.25 11.44
CA GLU A 231 1.06 19.05 11.31
C GLU A 231 1.05 18.52 9.86
N ASN A 232 0.85 19.40 8.89
CA ASN A 232 0.83 19.04 7.46
C ASN A 232 2.19 18.54 6.99
N LEU A 233 3.30 19.16 7.39
CA LEU A 233 4.64 18.69 7.06
C LEU A 233 4.94 17.32 7.69
N MET A 234 4.55 17.13 8.95
CA MET A 234 4.77 15.88 9.66
C MET A 234 4.02 14.73 9.00
N SER A 235 2.71 14.90 8.81
CA SER A 235 1.85 13.89 8.16
C SER A 235 2.28 13.62 6.71
N SER A 236 2.55 14.67 5.92
CA SER A 236 3.03 14.52 4.54
C SER A 236 4.35 13.76 4.45
N ARG A 237 5.27 13.92 5.41
CA ARG A 237 6.54 13.16 5.40
C ARG A 237 6.30 11.65 5.49
N LEU A 238 5.43 11.20 6.39
CA LEU A 238 5.07 9.77 6.48
C LEU A 238 4.44 9.30 5.17
N LEU A 239 3.48 10.06 4.65
CA LEU A 239 2.70 9.67 3.48
C LEU A 239 3.53 9.66 2.20
N ILE A 240 4.48 10.59 2.04
CA ILE A 240 5.47 10.58 0.96
C ILE A 240 6.36 9.34 1.07
N THR A 241 6.83 8.97 2.28
CA THR A 241 7.62 7.74 2.45
C THR A 241 6.81 6.51 2.06
N LEU A 242 5.57 6.38 2.51
CA LEU A 242 4.70 5.26 2.16
C LEU A 242 4.41 5.22 0.66
N SER A 243 4.10 6.37 0.06
CA SER A 243 3.85 6.51 -1.38
C SER A 243 5.05 6.13 -2.21
N GLY A 244 6.26 6.55 -1.80
CA GLY A 244 7.48 6.26 -2.54
C GLY A 244 7.82 4.76 -2.52
N ILE A 245 7.59 4.09 -1.40
CA ILE A 245 7.78 2.63 -1.29
C ILE A 245 6.75 1.89 -2.14
N GLN A 246 5.49 2.32 -2.10
CA GLN A 246 4.44 1.74 -2.93
C GLN A 246 4.77 1.90 -4.42
N LEU A 247 5.12 3.11 -4.85
CA LEU A 247 5.52 3.39 -6.23
C LEU A 247 6.73 2.55 -6.66
N PHE A 248 7.73 2.40 -5.79
CA PHE A 248 8.89 1.54 -6.05
C PHE A 248 8.46 0.09 -6.27
N ILE A 249 7.60 -0.46 -5.41
CA ILE A 249 7.12 -1.85 -5.50
C ILE A 249 6.33 -2.08 -6.80
N PHE A 250 5.42 -1.18 -7.17
CA PHE A 250 4.66 -1.30 -8.41
C PHE A 250 5.52 -1.11 -9.65
N PHE A 251 6.51 -0.22 -9.60
CA PHE A 251 7.49 -0.04 -10.67
C PHE A 251 8.37 -1.28 -10.85
N THR A 252 8.84 -1.89 -9.76
CA THR A 252 9.58 -3.16 -9.79
C THR A 252 8.72 -4.26 -10.40
N TYR A 253 7.48 -4.43 -9.96
CA TYR A 253 6.56 -5.42 -10.55
C TYR A 253 6.36 -5.19 -12.06
N ALA A 254 6.09 -3.95 -12.48
CA ALA A 254 5.93 -3.58 -13.88
C ALA A 254 7.17 -3.96 -14.71
N SER A 255 8.35 -3.58 -14.22
CA SER A 255 9.62 -3.80 -14.90
C SER A 255 9.95 -5.29 -14.99
N SER A 256 9.71 -6.05 -13.91
CA SER A 256 9.91 -7.49 -13.87
C SER A 256 8.98 -8.22 -14.85
N ILE A 257 7.70 -7.85 -14.92
CA ILE A 257 6.76 -8.47 -15.87
C ILE A 257 7.15 -8.16 -17.31
N ILE A 258 7.51 -6.91 -17.64
CA ILE A 258 7.98 -6.55 -18.98
C ILE A 258 9.23 -7.35 -19.36
N TYR A 259 10.21 -7.42 -18.44
CA TYR A 259 11.43 -8.21 -18.64
C TYR A 259 11.12 -9.69 -18.89
N LEU A 260 10.24 -10.29 -18.08
CA LEU A 260 9.80 -11.68 -18.26
C LEU A 260 9.07 -11.88 -19.59
N MET A 261 8.23 -10.95 -20.02
CA MET A 261 7.56 -11.04 -21.32
C MET A 261 8.55 -10.97 -22.49
N MET A 262 9.63 -10.18 -22.38
CA MET A 262 10.65 -10.06 -23.43
C MET A 262 11.59 -11.28 -23.49
N THR A 263 11.80 -11.97 -22.37
CA THR A 263 12.78 -13.06 -22.25
C THR A 263 12.15 -14.46 -22.24
N PHE A 264 10.83 -14.55 -22.13
CA PHE A 264 10.14 -15.82 -22.02
C PHE A 264 10.22 -16.63 -23.33
N ASN A 265 10.80 -17.81 -23.23
CA ASN A 265 10.73 -18.84 -24.26
C ASN A 265 9.76 -19.95 -23.78
N PRO A 266 8.60 -20.13 -24.44
CA PRO A 266 7.58 -21.10 -24.03
C PRO A 266 8.04 -22.56 -24.14
N GLU A 267 9.09 -22.85 -24.91
CA GLU A 267 9.54 -24.22 -25.16
C GLU A 267 10.35 -24.82 -24.01
N THR A 268 10.94 -24.01 -23.11
CA THR A 268 11.96 -24.51 -22.18
C THR A 268 11.63 -24.43 -20.69
N SER A 269 10.71 -23.57 -20.21
CA SER A 269 10.63 -23.36 -18.75
C SER A 269 9.36 -22.71 -18.16
N MET A 270 8.15 -23.22 -18.46
CA MET A 270 6.89 -22.73 -17.84
C MET A 270 6.94 -22.68 -16.29
N PRO A 271 7.48 -23.68 -15.56
CA PRO A 271 7.64 -23.61 -14.11
C PRO A 271 8.50 -22.45 -13.62
N VAL A 272 9.61 -22.18 -14.30
CA VAL A 272 10.53 -21.07 -13.96
C VAL A 272 9.85 -19.73 -14.24
N TYR A 273 9.18 -19.59 -15.37
CA TYR A 273 8.44 -18.37 -15.72
C TYR A 273 7.36 -18.03 -14.69
N ARG A 274 6.55 -19.01 -14.30
CA ARG A 274 5.50 -18.82 -13.28
C ARG A 274 6.06 -18.54 -11.90
N SER A 275 7.17 -19.17 -11.54
CA SER A 275 7.89 -18.87 -10.29
C SER A 275 8.45 -17.45 -10.28
N ASN A 276 8.97 -16.97 -11.41
CA ASN A 276 9.44 -15.59 -11.55
C ASN A 276 8.32 -14.56 -11.50
N ILE A 277 7.14 -14.85 -12.06
CA ILE A 277 5.95 -13.99 -11.90
C ILE A 277 5.58 -13.88 -10.43
N LEU A 278 5.55 -15.02 -9.72
CA LEU A 278 5.26 -15.04 -8.30
C LEU A 278 6.33 -14.23 -7.53
N ALA A 279 7.61 -14.42 -7.85
CA ALA A 279 8.70 -13.68 -7.22
C ALA A 279 8.66 -12.17 -7.48
N ALA A 280 8.23 -11.76 -8.68
CA ALA A 280 8.05 -10.37 -9.05
C ALA A 280 6.91 -9.69 -8.27
N TYR A 281 5.95 -10.46 -7.73
CA TYR A 281 4.80 -9.93 -7.02
C TYR A 281 5.16 -9.47 -5.59
N VAL A 282 5.74 -8.28 -5.47
CA VAL A 282 6.25 -7.72 -4.21
C VAL A 282 5.22 -6.98 -3.33
N VAL A 283 3.93 -6.99 -3.68
CA VAL A 283 2.87 -6.33 -2.88
C VAL A 283 2.81 -6.83 -1.42
N PRO A 284 2.99 -8.13 -1.09
CA PRO A 284 3.05 -8.59 0.30
C PRO A 284 4.16 -7.93 1.14
N VAL A 285 5.25 -7.49 0.49
CA VAL A 285 6.31 -6.72 1.17
C VAL A 285 5.78 -5.34 1.56
N TYR A 286 5.00 -4.68 0.69
CA TYR A 286 4.37 -3.40 1.01
C TYR A 286 3.44 -3.51 2.21
N THR A 287 2.53 -4.50 2.20
CA THR A 287 1.55 -4.69 3.28
C THR A 287 2.21 -5.00 4.62
N PHE A 288 3.39 -5.63 4.60
CA PHE A 288 4.19 -5.88 5.79
C PHE A 288 4.93 -4.63 6.29
N MET A 289 5.50 -3.85 5.37
CA MET A 289 6.26 -2.64 5.69
C MET A 289 5.37 -1.49 6.18
N LEU A 290 4.14 -1.37 5.66
CA LEU A 290 3.18 -0.32 6.01
C LEU A 290 2.98 -0.15 7.55
N PRO A 291 2.59 -1.19 8.32
CA PRO A 291 2.43 -1.08 9.77
C PRO A 291 3.76 -0.83 10.50
N LEU A 292 4.89 -1.38 10.02
CA LEU A 292 6.20 -1.18 10.63
C LEU A 292 6.65 0.27 10.53
N ILE A 293 6.63 0.84 9.32
CA ILE A 293 7.01 2.22 9.06
C ILE A 293 6.11 3.17 9.84
N THR A 294 4.80 2.92 9.82
CA THR A 294 3.84 3.74 10.58
C THR A 294 4.12 3.68 12.08
N THR A 295 4.45 2.50 12.61
CA THR A 295 4.78 2.34 14.04
C THR A 295 6.06 3.07 14.41
N VAL A 296 7.13 2.89 13.64
CA VAL A 296 8.42 3.58 13.86
C VAL A 296 8.23 5.09 13.80
N PHE A 297 7.46 5.57 12.82
CA PHE A 297 7.14 6.98 12.67
C PHE A 297 6.39 7.53 13.89
N LEU A 298 5.32 6.86 14.32
CA LEU A 298 4.55 7.27 15.50
C LEU A 298 5.37 7.24 16.78
N TRP A 299 6.23 6.24 16.93
CA TRP A 299 7.14 6.13 18.07
C TRP A 299 8.13 7.30 18.11
N ARG A 300 8.79 7.60 16.98
CA ARG A 300 9.70 8.74 16.85
C ARG A 300 9.00 10.06 17.17
N MET A 301 7.83 10.30 16.59
CA MET A 301 7.04 11.52 16.88
C MET A 301 6.72 11.66 18.36
N LYS A 302 6.28 10.57 19.00
CA LYS A 302 5.96 10.58 20.43
C LYS A 302 7.20 10.88 21.28
N HIS A 303 8.35 10.33 20.90
CA HIS A 303 9.61 10.58 21.59
C HIS A 303 10.05 12.04 21.45
N THR A 304 10.06 12.58 20.23
CA THR A 304 10.39 14.00 19.97
C THR A 304 9.50 14.93 20.77
N ARG A 305 8.18 14.74 20.73
CA ARG A 305 7.24 15.59 21.48
C ARG A 305 7.46 15.54 22.99
N ARG A 306 7.76 14.35 23.53
CA ARG A 306 8.08 14.21 24.97
C ARG A 306 9.37 14.93 25.34
N SER A 307 10.38 14.86 24.47
CA SER A 307 11.65 15.56 24.67
C SER A 307 11.45 17.09 24.65
N GLU A 308 10.68 17.61 23.69
CA GLU A 308 10.35 19.04 23.59
C GLU A 308 9.56 19.55 24.80
N ILE A 309 8.57 18.79 25.26
CA ILE A 309 7.81 19.14 26.47
C ILE A 309 8.73 19.15 27.69
N ARG A 310 9.62 18.16 27.82
CA ARG A 310 10.56 18.08 28.94
C ARG A 310 11.56 19.23 28.92
N SER A 311 12.07 19.61 27.75
CA SER A 311 12.98 20.74 27.63
C SER A 311 12.29 22.07 27.96
N MET A 312 11.02 22.25 27.56
CA MET A 312 10.24 23.44 27.94
C MET A 312 9.98 23.52 29.45
N ILE A 313 9.69 22.40 30.11
CA ILE A 313 9.44 22.36 31.57
C ILE A 313 10.74 22.56 32.38
N GLN A 314 11.90 22.18 31.83
CA GLN A 314 13.20 22.38 32.47
C GLN A 314 13.70 23.84 32.41
N VAL A 315 13.10 24.69 31.57
CA VAL A 315 13.37 26.14 31.63
C VAL A 315 12.68 26.69 32.87
N LYS A 316 13.46 27.05 33.90
CA LYS A 316 12.92 27.78 35.07
C LYS A 316 12.29 29.08 34.59
N ALA A 317 11.02 29.28 34.91
CA ALA A 317 10.26 30.48 34.52
C ALA A 317 10.27 31.58 35.61
N SER A 318 10.83 31.30 36.78
CA SER A 318 10.81 32.18 37.95
C SER A 318 12.17 32.26 38.64
N GLY A 319 12.45 33.39 39.29
CA GLY A 319 13.73 33.65 39.96
C GLY A 319 14.83 34.15 39.01
N ALA A 320 16.05 34.33 39.52
CA ALA A 320 17.18 34.89 38.77
C ALA A 320 17.54 34.08 37.51
N GLU A 321 17.50 32.74 37.60
CA GLU A 321 17.68 31.85 36.43
C GLU A 321 16.57 32.00 35.39
N GLY A 322 15.33 32.27 35.81
CA GLY A 322 14.23 32.50 34.88
C GLY A 322 14.33 33.83 34.16
N TRP A 323 14.76 34.89 34.87
CA TRP A 323 15.09 36.17 34.25
C TRP A 323 16.23 36.03 33.23
N ALA A 324 17.30 35.32 33.58
CA ALA A 324 18.42 35.08 32.66
C ALA A 324 17.99 34.33 31.40
N ASN A 325 17.14 33.30 31.52
CA ASN A 325 16.61 32.58 30.35
C ASN A 325 15.73 33.49 29.46
N TYR A 326 14.88 34.31 30.07
CA TYR A 326 13.99 35.23 29.35
C TYR A 326 14.78 36.36 28.67
N SER A 327 15.77 36.94 29.35
CA SER A 327 16.63 37.99 28.79
C SER A 327 17.47 37.46 27.62
N ASN A 328 18.00 36.24 27.72
CA ASN A 328 18.77 35.63 26.64
C ASN A 328 17.92 35.37 25.39
N GLN A 329 16.66 34.94 25.57
CA GLN A 329 15.73 34.81 24.44
C GLN A 329 15.36 36.16 23.81
N LEU A 330 15.09 37.18 24.62
CA LEU A 330 14.82 38.54 24.12
C LEU A 330 16.02 39.08 23.34
N GLN A 331 17.24 38.86 23.83
CA GLN A 331 18.46 39.32 23.21
C GLN A 331 18.74 38.59 21.89
N GLN A 332 18.43 37.30 21.81
CA GLN A 332 18.46 36.55 20.55
C GLN A 332 17.41 37.04 19.54
N GLN A 333 16.20 37.41 19.99
CA GLN A 333 15.17 37.97 19.12
C GLN A 333 15.49 39.38 18.62
N TRP A 334 16.23 40.17 19.40
CA TRP A 334 16.60 41.54 19.03
C TRP A 334 17.82 41.59 18.10
N ASN A 335 18.69 40.59 18.18
CA ASN A 335 19.92 40.48 17.39
C ASN A 335 19.75 39.64 16.11
N SER A 336 18.55 39.12 15.85
CA SER A 336 18.15 38.40 14.63
C SER A 336 17.24 39.26 13.76
#